data_AF-A0A660RKR7-F1
#
_entry.id   AF-A0A660RKR7-F1
#
_cell.length_a   1.000
_cell.length_b   1.000
_cell.length_c   1.000
_cell.angle_alpha   90.00
_cell.angle_beta   90.00
_cell.angle_gamma   90.00
#
_symmetry.space_group_name_H-M   'P 1'
#
loop_
_entity.id
_entity.type
_entity.pdbx_description
1 polymer ?
#
loop_
_entity_poly.entity_id
_entity_poly.type
_entity_poly.pdbx_seq_one_letter_code
_entity_poly.pdbx_strand_id
1 'polypeptide(L)'
;MDYRDVLREIRKKRMDEEFILPNYEGFSIVNLSNSILDHFGIPTFHPPIQLGELLGHGVENRRKVVLIVVDALGYVSFKRLIGKKEFKYVNRTFFPITSVFPSTTSVALVSISTASTPLEHGILGYILYLKEYGSLVNMIEFSPPGMGRDSFLKRIDPTRFLKRRTVHQILEERGIKSLVISASIFKNTGFNRMLNRGARMIPHHGLGDMMITIKKILTDLMGDVVVSAYWSLTDT
;
A
#
# COMPACT_ATOMS: atom_id res chain seq x y z
N MET A 1 -3.79 -1.66 23.31
CA MET A 1 -5.02 -0.99 22.82
C MET A 1 -5.89 -2.04 22.13
N ASP A 2 -7.19 -2.16 22.43
CA ASP A 2 -8.08 -3.10 21.73
C ASP A 2 -8.67 -2.46 20.45
N TYR A 3 -9.14 -3.29 19.52
CA TYR A 3 -9.92 -2.94 18.35
C TYR A 3 -10.96 -1.84 18.57
N ARG A 4 -11.71 -1.91 19.68
CA ARG A 4 -12.78 -0.97 20.00
C ARG A 4 -12.25 0.43 20.29
N ASP A 5 -11.05 0.53 20.85
CA ASP A 5 -10.39 1.80 21.15
C ASP A 5 -9.95 2.47 19.85
N VAL A 6 -9.30 1.72 18.94
CA VAL A 6 -8.89 2.21 17.62
C VAL A 6 -10.09 2.74 16.83
N LEU A 7 -11.21 2.00 16.84
CA LEU A 7 -12.43 2.44 16.15
C LEU A 7 -13.01 3.72 16.77
N ARG A 8 -12.94 3.87 18.10
CA ARG A 8 -13.38 5.08 18.78
C ARG A 8 -12.52 6.28 18.39
N GLU A 9 -11.19 6.12 18.33
CA GLU A 9 -10.28 7.17 17.89
C GLU A 9 -10.55 7.60 16.45
N ILE A 10 -10.72 6.65 15.51
CA ILE A 10 -11.07 6.97 14.12
C ILE A 10 -12.40 7.73 14.03
N ARG A 11 -13.40 7.32 14.82
CA ARG A 11 -14.73 7.96 14.82
C ARG A 11 -14.73 9.39 15.36
N LYS A 12 -13.72 9.82 16.12
CA LYS A 12 -13.56 11.24 16.51
C LYS A 12 -13.32 12.15 15.31
N LYS A 13 -12.80 11.61 14.20
CA LYS A 13 -12.53 12.34 12.94
C LYS A 13 -13.70 12.26 11.94
N ARG A 14 -14.89 11.83 12.41
CA ARG A 14 -16.11 11.77 11.59
C ARG A 14 -16.59 13.19 11.26
N MET A 15 -16.87 13.46 9.98
CA MET A 15 -17.46 14.74 9.55
C MET A 15 -18.98 14.71 9.67
N ASP A 16 -19.59 13.62 9.21
CA ASP A 16 -21.04 13.39 9.23
C ASP A 16 -21.33 11.89 9.23
N GLU A 17 -22.57 11.48 8.94
CA GLU A 17 -22.92 10.07 9.00
C GLU A 17 -22.16 9.17 8.01
N GLU A 18 -21.69 9.71 6.90
CA GLU A 18 -21.12 8.99 5.77
C GLU A 18 -19.60 9.14 5.67
N PHE A 19 -19.06 10.29 6.11
CA PHE A 19 -17.66 10.65 5.90
C PHE A 19 -16.81 10.65 7.17
N ILE A 20 -15.61 10.09 7.05
CA ILE A 20 -14.56 10.08 8.09
C ILE A 20 -13.28 10.65 7.47
N LEU A 21 -12.68 11.64 8.13
CA LEU A 21 -11.40 12.20 7.70
C LEU A 21 -10.26 11.19 7.88
N PRO A 22 -9.24 11.22 7.01
CA PRO A 22 -8.02 10.45 7.20
C PRO A 22 -7.39 10.73 8.58
N ASN A 23 -7.03 9.67 9.30
CA ASN A 23 -6.36 9.76 10.58
C ASN A 23 -4.84 9.57 10.41
N TYR A 24 -4.17 10.62 9.94
CA TYR A 24 -2.72 10.64 9.74
C TYR A 24 -1.90 10.65 11.04
N GLU A 25 -2.54 10.78 12.20
CA GLU A 25 -1.87 10.83 13.52
C GLU A 25 -1.51 9.43 14.05
N GLY A 26 -1.98 8.36 13.41
CA GLY A 26 -1.60 7.00 13.84
C GLY A 26 -2.46 5.86 13.32
N PHE A 27 -3.58 6.10 12.62
CA PHE A 27 -4.46 5.03 12.14
C PHE A 27 -4.90 5.25 10.69
N SER A 28 -3.93 5.39 9.79
CA SER A 28 -4.13 5.41 8.34
C SER A 28 -3.16 4.49 7.59
N ILE A 29 -3.40 4.28 6.30
CA ILE A 29 -2.47 3.57 5.41
C ILE A 29 -1.09 4.24 5.29
N VAL A 30 -1.00 5.55 5.58
CA VAL A 30 0.29 6.26 5.68
C VAL A 30 1.05 5.76 6.90
N ASN A 31 0.38 5.68 8.05
CA ASN A 31 0.98 5.20 9.30
C ASN A 31 1.38 3.73 9.20
N LEU A 32 0.59 2.89 8.52
CA LEU A 32 0.93 1.49 8.25
C LEU A 32 2.27 1.35 7.52
N SER A 33 2.50 2.20 6.53
CA SER A 33 3.75 2.16 5.76
C SER A 33 4.94 2.68 6.58
N ASN A 34 4.70 3.66 7.45
CA ASN A 34 5.69 4.10 8.43
C ASN A 34 6.00 3.00 9.47
N SER A 35 5.02 2.19 9.89
CA SER A 35 5.28 1.04 10.76
C SER A 35 6.22 0.00 10.14
N ILE A 36 6.21 -0.17 8.83
CA ILE A 36 7.15 -1.07 8.15
C ILE A 36 8.58 -0.52 8.27
N LEU A 37 8.77 0.80 8.11
CA LEU A 37 10.07 1.44 8.30
C LEU A 37 10.53 1.36 9.76
N ASP A 38 9.65 1.71 10.69
CA ASP A 38 9.88 1.67 12.14
C ASP A 38 10.29 0.27 12.63
N HIS A 39 9.61 -0.76 12.12
CA HIS A 39 9.90 -2.16 12.43
C HIS A 39 11.36 -2.56 12.12
N PHE A 40 12.01 -1.92 11.14
CA PHE A 40 13.42 -2.14 10.82
C PHE A 40 14.36 -1.06 11.41
N GLY A 41 13.88 -0.26 12.37
CA GLY A 41 14.65 0.81 13.01
C GLY A 41 14.98 1.98 12.06
N ILE A 42 14.17 2.16 11.01
CA ILE A 42 14.36 3.24 10.04
C ILE A 42 13.53 4.45 10.47
N PRO A 43 14.11 5.67 10.48
CA PRO A 43 13.37 6.89 10.79
C PRO A 43 12.11 7.05 9.93
N THR A 44 11.01 7.40 10.59
CA THR A 44 9.69 7.58 9.97
C THR A 44 9.40 9.05 9.68
N PHE A 45 8.47 9.29 8.74
CA PHE A 45 8.01 10.64 8.38
C PHE A 45 6.70 11.02 9.08
N HIS A 46 5.90 10.01 9.43
CA HIS A 46 4.66 10.12 10.19
C HIS A 46 4.65 9.11 11.33
N PRO A 47 3.86 9.32 12.40
CA PRO A 47 3.77 8.38 13.51
C PRO A 47 3.46 6.95 13.02
N PRO A 48 4.28 5.95 13.36
CA PRO A 48 3.97 4.56 13.04
C PRO A 48 2.82 4.05 13.92
N ILE A 49 2.03 3.11 13.38
CA ILE A 49 1.17 2.24 14.19
C ILE A 49 2.08 1.35 15.04
N GLN A 50 1.85 1.32 16.36
CA GLN A 50 2.57 0.45 17.29
C GLN A 50 2.14 -1.02 17.12
N LEU A 51 2.73 -1.71 16.15
CA LEU A 51 2.32 -3.06 15.75
C LEU A 51 2.49 -4.09 16.89
N GLY A 52 3.49 -3.95 17.75
CA GLY A 52 3.70 -4.84 18.89
C GLY A 52 2.53 -4.83 19.87
N GLU A 53 1.94 -3.66 20.12
CA GLU A 53 0.78 -3.52 21.01
C GLU A 53 -0.50 -4.13 20.44
N LEU A 54 -0.65 -4.12 19.11
CA LEU A 54 -1.87 -4.57 18.42
C LEU A 54 -1.81 -6.04 18.01
N LEU A 55 -0.63 -6.53 17.63
CA LEU A 55 -0.44 -7.89 17.12
C LEU A 55 0.16 -8.85 18.16
N GLY A 56 0.60 -8.32 19.32
CA GLY A 56 1.16 -9.07 20.42
C GLY A 56 2.68 -9.22 20.37
N HIS A 57 3.23 -9.80 21.44
CA HIS A 57 4.68 -9.96 21.61
C HIS A 57 5.32 -10.83 20.52
N GLY A 58 6.53 -10.45 20.10
CA GLY A 58 7.33 -11.20 19.12
C GLY A 58 7.11 -10.80 17.66
N VAL A 59 6.30 -9.78 17.39
CA VAL A 59 6.24 -9.15 16.06
C VAL A 59 7.49 -8.32 15.77
N GLU A 60 8.02 -7.61 16.77
CA GLU A 60 9.18 -6.72 16.64
C GLU A 60 10.46 -7.43 16.18
N ASN A 61 10.63 -8.71 16.54
CA ASN A 61 11.81 -9.50 16.17
C ASN A 61 11.68 -10.23 14.82
N ARG A 62 10.65 -9.93 14.02
CA ARG A 62 10.42 -10.63 12.74
C ARG A 62 11.28 -10.04 11.64
N ARG A 63 12.10 -10.88 11.02
CA ARG A 63 12.95 -10.48 9.89
C ARG A 63 12.17 -10.28 8.59
N LYS A 64 10.99 -10.89 8.47
CA LYS A 64 10.20 -10.90 7.23
C LYS A 64 8.84 -10.29 7.47
N VAL A 65 8.50 -9.28 6.68
CA VAL A 65 7.21 -8.58 6.71
C VAL A 65 6.51 -8.78 5.37
N VAL A 66 5.22 -9.12 5.41
CA VAL A 66 4.39 -9.25 4.21
C VAL A 66 3.22 -8.29 4.33
N LEU A 67 3.15 -7.33 3.41
CA LEU A 67 2.01 -6.45 3.21
C LEU A 67 1.20 -6.97 2.02
N ILE A 68 -0.07 -7.33 2.26
CA ILE A 68 -1.00 -7.69 1.18
C ILE A 68 -2.07 -6.61 1.10
N VAL A 69 -2.14 -5.92 -0.03
CA VAL A 69 -3.19 -4.95 -0.33
C VAL A 69 -4.26 -5.66 -1.17
N VAL A 70 -5.47 -5.74 -0.63
CA VAL A 70 -6.64 -6.24 -1.33
C VAL A 70 -7.48 -5.03 -1.75
N ASP A 71 -7.49 -4.73 -3.04
CA ASP A 71 -8.20 -3.55 -3.56
C ASP A 71 -9.72 -3.68 -3.38
N ALA A 72 -10.40 -2.57 -3.20
CA ALA A 72 -11.85 -2.46 -2.98
C ALA A 72 -12.41 -3.24 -1.75
N LEU A 73 -11.58 -3.73 -0.83
CA LEU A 73 -12.03 -4.39 0.40
C LEU A 73 -12.15 -3.39 1.57
N GLY A 74 -13.25 -2.65 1.62
CA GLY A 74 -13.55 -1.73 2.72
C GLY A 74 -13.87 -2.42 4.05
N TYR A 75 -13.71 -1.71 5.16
CA TYR A 75 -13.92 -2.22 6.52
C TYR A 75 -15.32 -2.82 6.76
N VAL A 76 -16.38 -2.22 6.21
CA VAL A 76 -17.76 -2.75 6.34
C VAL A 76 -17.91 -4.08 5.62
N SER A 77 -17.39 -4.18 4.39
CA SER A 77 -17.38 -5.42 3.60
C SER A 77 -16.55 -6.51 4.28
N PHE A 78 -15.37 -6.14 4.81
CA PHE A 78 -14.52 -7.05 5.59
C PHE A 78 -15.23 -7.59 6.83
N LYS A 79 -15.89 -6.72 7.62
CA LYS A 79 -16.68 -7.15 8.79
C LYS A 79 -17.79 -8.15 8.43
N ARG A 80 -18.48 -7.92 7.32
CA ARG A 80 -19.52 -8.85 6.83
C ARG A 80 -18.90 -10.19 6.44
N LEU A 81 -17.71 -10.19 5.86
CA LEU A 81 -16.99 -11.39 5.43
C LEU A 81 -16.55 -12.25 6.62
N ILE A 82 -15.92 -11.65 7.63
CA ILE A 82 -15.43 -12.39 8.82
C ILE A 82 -16.56 -12.90 9.73
N GLY A 83 -17.77 -12.34 9.62
CA GLY A 83 -18.95 -12.84 10.32
C GLY A 83 -19.48 -14.17 9.76
N LYS A 84 -18.99 -14.62 8.60
CA LYS A 84 -19.40 -15.88 7.96
C LYS A 84 -18.63 -17.08 8.54
N LYS A 85 -19.27 -18.26 8.57
CA LYS A 85 -18.73 -19.49 9.16
C LYS A 85 -17.48 -20.01 8.42
N GLU A 86 -17.31 -19.63 7.16
CA GLU A 86 -16.20 -20.02 6.29
C GLU A 86 -14.89 -19.32 6.67
N PHE A 87 -14.95 -18.20 7.42
CA PHE A 87 -13.80 -17.43 7.89
C PHE A 87 -13.32 -17.81 9.30
N LYS A 88 -13.83 -18.93 9.86
CA LYS A 88 -13.48 -19.44 11.22
C LYS A 88 -11.98 -19.64 11.47
N TYR A 89 -11.17 -19.72 10.42
CA TYR A 89 -9.71 -19.87 10.52
C TYR A 89 -8.94 -18.54 10.60
N VAL A 90 -9.63 -17.40 10.43
CA VAL A 90 -9.05 -16.06 10.64
C VAL A 90 -9.19 -15.70 12.12
N ASN A 91 -8.49 -16.46 12.97
CA ASN A 91 -8.43 -16.16 14.40
C ASN A 91 -7.23 -15.25 14.68
N ARG A 92 -7.31 -13.99 14.21
CA ARG A 92 -6.23 -13.01 14.34
C ARG A 92 -6.80 -11.64 14.68
N THR A 93 -6.00 -10.86 15.41
CA THR A 93 -6.31 -9.46 15.72
C THR A 93 -6.49 -8.66 14.43
N PHE A 94 -7.60 -7.93 14.34
CA PHE A 94 -7.88 -6.99 13.28
C PHE A 94 -8.19 -5.62 13.89
N PHE A 95 -7.78 -4.55 13.21
CA PHE A 95 -8.12 -3.19 13.60
C PHE A 95 -8.37 -2.31 12.37
N PRO A 96 -9.30 -1.34 12.46
CA PRO A 96 -9.56 -0.45 11.35
C PRO A 96 -8.41 0.55 11.21
N ILE A 97 -8.10 0.89 9.97
CA ILE A 97 -7.31 2.07 9.63
C ILE A 97 -8.06 2.85 8.55
N THR A 98 -7.84 4.16 8.51
CA THR A 98 -8.38 5.05 7.49
C THR A 98 -7.56 4.97 6.20
N SER A 99 -8.23 5.21 5.07
CA SER A 99 -7.52 5.51 3.82
C SER A 99 -7.01 6.96 3.85
N VAL A 100 -6.52 7.44 2.71
CA VAL A 100 -6.20 8.85 2.46
C VAL A 100 -7.34 9.56 1.76
N PHE A 101 -7.27 10.88 1.65
CA PHE A 101 -8.19 11.67 0.83
C PHE A 101 -7.47 12.33 -0.35
N PRO A 102 -7.97 12.18 -1.60
CA PRO A 102 -9.10 11.34 -1.99
C PRO A 102 -8.80 9.83 -1.85
N SER A 103 -9.82 9.03 -1.57
CA SER A 103 -9.67 7.58 -1.34
C SER A 103 -9.70 6.77 -2.64
N THR A 104 -8.93 7.19 -3.65
CA THR A 104 -8.80 6.49 -4.93
C THR A 104 -7.57 5.58 -4.94
N THR A 105 -7.59 4.52 -5.75
CA THR A 105 -6.48 3.57 -5.88
C THR A 105 -5.15 4.25 -6.21
N SER A 106 -5.14 5.22 -7.14
CA SER A 106 -3.92 5.96 -7.51
C SER A 106 -3.31 6.72 -6.33
N VAL A 107 -4.14 7.39 -5.53
CA VAL A 107 -3.69 8.20 -4.39
C VAL A 107 -3.25 7.30 -3.25
N ALA A 108 -4.06 6.30 -2.89
CA ALA A 108 -3.80 5.38 -1.79
C ALA A 108 -2.54 4.55 -2.00
N LEU A 109 -2.33 3.98 -3.19
CA LEU A 109 -1.14 3.18 -3.47
C LEU A 109 0.15 4.03 -3.47
N VAL A 110 0.08 5.29 -3.92
CA VAL A 110 1.23 6.20 -3.83
C VAL A 110 1.51 6.56 -2.36
N SER A 111 0.48 6.79 -1.55
CA SER A 111 0.65 7.00 -0.10
C SER A 111 1.28 5.79 0.59
N ILE A 112 0.86 4.57 0.23
CA ILE A 112 1.47 3.32 0.73
C ILE A 112 2.93 3.21 0.28
N SER A 113 3.19 3.40 -1.01
CA SER A 113 4.52 3.30 -1.60
C SER A 113 5.50 4.32 -1.02
N THR A 114 5.05 5.51 -0.65
CA THR A 114 5.94 6.61 -0.20
C THR A 114 5.90 6.85 1.31
N ALA A 115 5.04 6.15 2.05
CA ALA A 115 4.78 6.39 3.47
C ALA A 115 4.47 7.87 3.79
N SER A 116 3.79 8.55 2.86
CA SER A 116 3.50 9.98 2.96
C SER A 116 2.06 10.30 2.53
N THR A 117 1.56 11.46 2.95
CA THR A 117 0.21 11.93 2.64
C THR A 117 0.08 12.43 1.19
N PRO A 118 -1.15 12.52 0.64
CA PRO A 118 -1.39 13.07 -0.70
C PRO A 118 -0.81 14.45 -0.92
N LEU A 119 -0.84 15.30 0.11
CA LEU A 119 -0.26 16.63 0.09
C LEU A 119 1.26 16.60 -0.11
N GLU A 120 1.94 15.59 0.42
CA GLU A 120 3.41 15.48 0.39
C GLU A 120 3.96 14.81 -0.87
N HIS A 121 3.23 13.84 -1.43
CA HIS A 121 3.64 13.15 -2.67
C HIS A 121 3.03 13.76 -3.93
N GLY A 122 2.01 14.62 -3.81
CA GLY A 122 1.45 15.42 -4.90
C GLY A 122 0.53 14.69 -5.87
N ILE A 123 0.16 13.43 -5.58
CA ILE A 123 -0.84 12.70 -6.37
C ILE A 123 -2.18 12.88 -5.68
N LEU A 124 -3.07 13.64 -6.31
CA LEU A 124 -4.32 14.09 -5.70
C LEU A 124 -5.57 13.52 -6.37
N GLY A 125 -5.42 12.58 -7.30
CA GLY A 125 -6.55 12.04 -8.04
C GLY A 125 -6.20 10.92 -9.00
N TYR A 126 -7.24 10.39 -9.64
CA TYR A 126 -7.13 9.40 -10.70
C TYR A 126 -6.67 10.03 -12.02
N ILE A 127 -7.23 11.19 -12.37
CA ILE A 127 -6.81 12.00 -13.52
C ILE A 127 -6.30 13.34 -12.99
N LEU A 128 -5.10 13.74 -13.41
CA LEU A 128 -4.47 15.00 -13.02
C LEU A 128 -4.15 15.85 -14.25
N TYR A 129 -4.33 17.16 -14.14
CA TYR A 129 -3.73 18.09 -15.10
C TYR A 129 -2.28 18.35 -14.71
N LEU A 130 -1.35 17.86 -15.52
CA LEU A 130 0.08 18.08 -15.30
C LEU A 130 0.52 19.30 -16.11
N LYS A 131 0.65 20.44 -15.43
CA LYS A 131 0.94 21.74 -16.05
C LYS A 131 2.24 21.71 -16.85
N GLU A 132 3.26 21.02 -16.36
CA GLU A 132 4.56 20.86 -17.00
C GLU A 132 4.48 20.21 -18.38
N TYR A 133 3.41 19.45 -18.63
CA TYR A 133 3.19 18.73 -19.87
C TYR A 133 1.92 19.19 -20.62
N GLY A 134 1.22 20.18 -20.08
CA GLY A 134 -0.02 20.72 -20.65
C GLY A 134 -1.09 19.67 -20.92
N SER A 135 -1.18 18.61 -20.10
CA SER A 135 -2.02 17.44 -20.41
C SER A 135 -2.77 16.91 -19.19
N LEU A 136 -3.99 16.41 -19.41
CA LEU A 136 -4.69 15.56 -18.46
C LEU A 136 -4.12 14.15 -18.56
N VAL A 137 -3.77 13.54 -17.43
CA VAL A 137 -3.14 12.22 -17.38
C VAL A 137 -3.87 11.36 -16.36
N ASN A 138 -4.33 10.19 -16.81
CA ASN A 138 -4.74 9.10 -15.94
C ASN A 138 -3.49 8.52 -15.27
N MET A 139 -3.40 8.62 -13.95
CA MET A 139 -2.19 8.24 -13.21
C MET A 139 -1.97 6.73 -13.13
N ILE A 140 -3.02 5.91 -13.26
CA ILE A 140 -2.89 4.44 -13.26
C ILE A 140 -2.47 3.93 -14.64
N GLU A 141 -3.10 4.45 -15.69
CA GLU A 141 -2.77 4.08 -17.06
C GLU A 141 -1.53 4.80 -17.58
N PHE A 142 -1.09 5.86 -16.90
CA PHE A 142 0.02 6.71 -17.28
C PHE A 142 -0.11 7.20 -18.74
N SER A 143 -1.32 7.65 -19.07
CA SER A 143 -1.74 8.08 -20.41
C SER A 143 -2.81 9.19 -20.32
N PRO A 144 -2.96 10.03 -21.34
CA PRO A 144 -4.14 10.88 -21.44
C PRO A 144 -5.43 10.04 -21.56
N PRO A 145 -6.56 10.51 -21.01
CA PRO A 145 -7.84 9.81 -21.15
C PRO A 145 -8.18 9.52 -22.62
N GLY A 146 -8.58 8.29 -22.92
CA GLY A 146 -8.90 7.83 -24.27
C GLY A 146 -7.70 7.43 -25.13
N MET A 147 -6.47 7.57 -24.63
CA MET A 147 -5.27 7.04 -25.30
C MET A 147 -4.86 5.68 -24.74
N GLY A 148 -4.07 4.94 -25.52
CA GLY A 148 -3.51 3.67 -25.06
C GLY A 148 -2.67 3.84 -23.79
N ARG A 149 -2.76 2.84 -22.90
CA ARG A 149 -1.96 2.74 -21.67
C ARG A 149 -0.48 3.02 -21.95
N ASP A 150 0.16 3.72 -21.02
CA ASP A 150 1.58 4.04 -21.02
C ASP A 150 2.04 4.90 -22.21
N SER A 151 1.11 5.47 -22.98
CA SER A 151 1.42 6.39 -24.08
C SER A 151 2.21 7.63 -23.62
N PHE A 152 2.09 8.00 -22.34
CA PHE A 152 2.82 9.12 -21.78
C PHE A 152 4.28 8.78 -21.38
N LEU A 153 4.67 7.50 -21.37
CA LEU A 153 6.06 7.08 -21.08
C LEU A 153 7.08 7.61 -22.09
N LYS A 154 6.64 7.97 -23.30
CA LYS A 154 7.50 8.62 -24.30
C LYS A 154 7.92 10.04 -23.91
N ARG A 155 7.17 10.67 -22.99
CA ARG A 155 7.37 12.06 -22.55
C ARG A 155 7.83 12.16 -21.10
N ILE A 156 7.58 11.12 -20.30
CA ILE A 156 7.86 11.10 -18.87
C ILE A 156 8.55 9.80 -18.48
N ASP A 157 9.66 9.93 -17.75
CA ASP A 157 10.20 8.81 -16.99
C ASP A 157 9.38 8.63 -15.69
N PRO A 158 8.58 7.55 -15.57
CA PRO A 158 7.74 7.32 -14.39
C PRO A 158 8.57 7.18 -13.12
N THR A 159 9.84 6.75 -13.23
CA THR A 159 10.72 6.57 -12.07
C THR A 159 11.20 7.90 -11.50
N ARG A 160 11.09 9.00 -12.25
CA ARG A 160 11.45 10.35 -11.82
C ARG A 160 10.24 11.22 -11.49
N PHE A 161 9.03 10.69 -11.66
CA PHE A 161 7.78 11.44 -11.47
C PHE A 161 7.58 11.86 -10.01
N LEU A 162 7.68 10.90 -9.08
CA LEU A 162 7.53 11.17 -7.65
C LEU A 162 8.83 11.75 -7.08
N LYS A 163 8.74 12.93 -6.46
CA LYS A 163 9.87 13.57 -5.75
C LYS A 163 10.22 12.85 -4.45
N ARG A 164 9.22 12.27 -3.77
CA ARG A 164 9.42 11.47 -2.56
C ARG A 164 10.02 10.12 -2.91
N ARG A 165 10.93 9.60 -2.08
CA ARG A 165 11.43 8.22 -2.19
C ARG A 165 10.32 7.23 -1.84
N THR A 166 10.37 6.05 -2.43
CA THR A 166 9.50 4.95 -2.01
C THR A 166 10.06 4.28 -0.75
N VAL A 167 9.20 3.66 0.05
CA VAL A 167 9.55 2.76 1.15
C VAL A 167 10.55 1.72 0.68
N HIS A 168 10.35 1.19 -0.53
CA HIS A 168 11.24 0.23 -1.17
C HIS A 168 12.67 0.75 -1.38
N GLN A 169 12.85 1.98 -1.87
CA GLN A 169 14.18 2.61 -1.99
C GLN A 169 14.84 2.78 -0.61
N ILE A 170 14.06 3.19 0.40
CA ILE A 170 14.57 3.39 1.75
C ILE A 170 15.02 2.06 2.38
N LEU A 171 14.26 0.98 2.16
CA LEU A 171 14.62 -0.37 2.61
C LEU A 171 15.90 -0.87 1.91
N GLU A 172 16.01 -0.66 0.60
CA GLU A 172 17.19 -1.03 -0.19
C GLU A 172 18.47 -0.35 0.31
N GLU A 173 18.40 0.96 0.61
CA GLU A 173 19.52 1.73 1.19
C GLU A 173 20.00 1.16 2.54
N ARG A 174 19.13 0.44 3.26
CA ARG A 174 19.43 -0.21 4.53
C ARG A 174 19.78 -1.70 4.38
N GLY A 175 19.95 -2.18 3.15
CA GLY A 175 20.28 -3.58 2.86
C GLY A 175 19.14 -4.56 3.05
N ILE A 176 17.89 -4.08 3.18
CA ILE A 176 16.69 -4.91 3.36
C ILE A 176 16.14 -5.25 1.99
N LYS A 177 15.88 -6.55 1.73
CA LYS A 177 15.38 -7.00 0.43
C LYS A 177 13.91 -6.63 0.29
N SER A 178 13.60 -5.80 -0.70
CA SER A 178 12.22 -5.41 -1.01
C SER A 178 11.71 -6.09 -2.28
N LEU A 179 10.63 -6.86 -2.16
CA LEU A 179 10.00 -7.61 -3.24
C LEU A 179 8.56 -7.14 -3.45
N VAL A 180 8.15 -6.98 -4.69
CA VAL A 180 6.76 -6.63 -5.05
C VAL A 180 6.15 -7.74 -5.87
N ILE A 181 5.02 -8.27 -5.42
CA ILE A 181 4.22 -9.27 -6.14
C ILE A 181 2.98 -8.58 -6.72
N SER A 182 2.85 -8.59 -8.04
CA SER A 182 1.73 -7.94 -8.73
C SER A 182 1.40 -8.69 -10.02
N ALA A 183 0.20 -8.50 -10.57
CA ALA A 183 -0.26 -9.24 -11.72
C ALA A 183 0.68 -9.02 -12.91
N SER A 184 0.95 -10.09 -13.67
CA SER A 184 1.87 -10.04 -14.82
C SER A 184 1.53 -8.97 -15.85
N ILE A 185 0.25 -8.66 -16.05
CA ILE A 185 -0.24 -7.58 -16.94
C ILE A 185 0.20 -6.18 -16.50
N PHE A 186 0.55 -6.00 -15.22
CA PHE A 186 1.05 -4.74 -14.68
C PHE A 186 2.56 -4.65 -14.66
N LYS A 187 3.26 -5.71 -15.12
CA LYS A 187 4.71 -5.68 -15.24
C LYS A 187 5.13 -4.58 -16.21
N ASN A 188 6.09 -3.76 -15.78
CA ASN A 188 6.66 -2.63 -16.52
C ASN A 188 5.71 -1.47 -16.85
N THR A 189 4.47 -1.45 -16.34
CA THR A 189 3.60 -0.28 -16.54
C THR A 189 4.16 0.94 -15.83
N GLY A 190 3.87 2.14 -16.33
CA GLY A 190 4.36 3.40 -15.80
C GLY A 190 4.04 3.56 -14.32
N PHE A 191 2.79 3.31 -13.95
CA PHE A 191 2.34 3.38 -12.57
C PHE A 191 3.10 2.40 -11.65
N ASN A 192 3.30 1.14 -12.06
CA ASN A 192 4.05 0.17 -11.25
C ASN A 192 5.53 0.53 -11.15
N ARG A 193 6.14 1.04 -12.22
CA ARG A 193 7.53 1.51 -12.20
C ARG A 193 7.70 2.72 -11.27
N MET A 194 6.71 3.60 -11.22
CA MET A 194 6.68 4.75 -10.32
C MET A 194 6.54 4.32 -8.84
N LEU A 195 5.63 3.39 -8.54
CA LEU A 195 5.36 2.92 -7.18
C LEU A 195 6.47 2.04 -6.60
N ASN A 196 7.10 1.21 -7.42
CA ASN A 196 7.91 0.10 -6.94
C ASN A 196 9.43 0.33 -7.12
N ARG A 197 9.86 1.58 -7.26
CA ARG A 197 11.30 1.92 -7.33
C ARG A 197 12.02 1.34 -6.11
N GLY A 198 13.18 0.72 -6.29
CA GLY A 198 13.94 0.06 -5.21
C GLY A 198 13.40 -1.32 -4.79
N ALA A 199 12.36 -1.84 -5.45
CA ALA A 199 11.90 -3.21 -5.25
C ALA A 199 12.14 -4.08 -6.48
N ARG A 200 12.39 -5.37 -6.24
CA ARG A 200 12.36 -6.38 -7.31
C ARG A 200 10.92 -6.86 -7.51
N MET A 201 10.40 -6.65 -8.72
CA MET A 201 9.07 -7.12 -9.09
C MET A 201 9.07 -8.61 -9.45
N ILE A 202 8.09 -9.34 -8.92
CA ILE A 202 7.80 -10.75 -9.20
C ILE A 202 6.37 -10.82 -9.72
N PRO A 203 6.14 -11.17 -11.00
CA PRO A 203 4.79 -11.28 -11.53
C PRO A 203 4.05 -12.49 -10.94
N HIS A 204 2.73 -12.42 -10.84
CA HIS A 204 1.87 -13.58 -10.61
C HIS A 204 0.78 -13.72 -11.69
N HIS A 205 0.20 -14.92 -11.77
CA HIS A 205 -0.88 -15.27 -12.71
C HIS A 205 -2.22 -15.56 -12.02
N GLY A 206 -2.29 -15.44 -10.70
CA GLY A 206 -3.52 -15.57 -9.92
C GLY A 206 -3.25 -15.63 -8.43
N LEU A 207 -4.30 -15.78 -7.62
CA LEU A 207 -4.19 -15.77 -6.15
C LEU A 207 -3.35 -16.94 -5.64
N GLY A 208 -3.56 -18.15 -6.19
CA GLY A 208 -2.79 -19.34 -5.80
C GLY A 208 -1.29 -19.16 -6.05
N ASP A 209 -0.92 -18.64 -7.22
CA ASP A 209 0.47 -18.34 -7.59
C ASP A 209 1.10 -17.26 -6.69
N MET A 210 0.36 -16.19 -6.39
CA MET A 210 0.79 -15.16 -5.43
C MET A 210 1.10 -15.77 -4.06
N MET A 211 0.20 -16.59 -3.52
CA MET A 211 0.38 -17.19 -2.19
C MET A 211 1.53 -18.22 -2.16
N ILE A 212 1.70 -19.02 -3.22
CA ILE A 212 2.83 -19.95 -3.37
C ILE A 212 4.15 -19.16 -3.42
N THR A 213 4.18 -18.06 -4.17
CA THR A 213 5.36 -17.19 -4.30
C THR A 213 5.73 -16.55 -2.95
N ILE A 214 4.75 -16.01 -2.22
CA ILE A 214 4.96 -15.49 -0.86
C ILE A 214 5.55 -16.59 0.04
N LYS A 215 4.94 -17.79 0.04
CA LYS A 215 5.43 -18.92 0.86
C LYS A 215 6.89 -19.26 0.54
N LYS A 216 7.25 -19.37 -0.75
CA LYS A 216 8.64 -19.64 -1.17
C LYS A 216 9.60 -18.57 -0.67
N ILE A 217 9.26 -17.29 -0.81
CA ILE A 217 10.07 -16.18 -0.28
C ILE A 217 10.26 -16.30 1.25
N LEU A 218 9.18 -16.61 1.97
CA LEU A 218 9.20 -16.75 3.42
C LEU A 218 9.99 -17.98 3.90
N THR A 219 10.12 -19.02 3.09
CA THR A 219 10.92 -20.21 3.43
C THR A 219 12.37 -20.07 2.97
N ASP A 220 12.60 -19.64 1.74
CA ASP A 220 13.88 -19.84 1.04
C ASP A 220 14.84 -18.66 1.19
N LEU A 221 14.33 -17.43 1.31
CA LEU A 221 15.20 -16.26 1.43
C LEU A 221 15.71 -16.09 2.85
N MET A 222 17.02 -15.95 3.02
CA MET A 222 17.61 -15.49 4.27
C MET A 222 17.70 -13.97 4.33
N GLY A 223 17.72 -13.44 5.54
CA GLY A 223 17.87 -12.01 5.80
C GLY A 223 16.54 -11.31 6.07
N ASP A 224 16.64 -9.99 6.10
CA ASP A 224 15.49 -9.11 6.29
C ASP A 224 14.81 -8.89 4.94
N VAL A 225 13.50 -9.12 4.90
CA VAL A 225 12.73 -9.14 3.65
C VAL A 225 11.38 -8.45 3.86
N VAL A 226 11.03 -7.54 2.96
CA VAL A 226 9.69 -6.98 2.85
C VAL A 226 9.08 -7.44 1.54
N VAL A 227 7.89 -8.03 1.62
CA VAL A 227 7.09 -8.42 0.45
C VAL A 227 5.83 -7.56 0.43
N SER A 228 5.64 -6.78 -0.63
CA SER A 228 4.37 -6.08 -0.89
C SER A 228 3.64 -6.79 -2.02
N ALA A 229 2.43 -7.26 -1.75
CA ALA A 229 1.59 -7.94 -2.73
C ALA A 229 0.30 -7.14 -2.97
N TYR A 230 -0.12 -7.03 -4.22
CA TYR A 230 -1.36 -6.36 -4.60
C TYR A 230 -2.32 -7.34 -5.28
N TRP A 231 -3.53 -7.43 -4.77
CA TRP A 231 -4.61 -8.23 -5.34
C TRP A 231 -5.81 -7.35 -5.69
N SER A 232 -6.19 -7.32 -6.96
CA SER A 232 -7.43 -6.68 -7.38
C SER A 232 -8.59 -7.67 -7.25
N LEU A 233 -9.68 -7.26 -6.61
CA LEU A 233 -10.93 -8.04 -6.60
C LEU A 233 -11.67 -7.95 -7.95
N THR A 234 -11.20 -7.15 -8.90
CA THR A 234 -11.86 -6.94 -10.21
C THR A 234 -11.38 -7.87 -11.32
N ASP A 235 -10.56 -8.88 -11.03
CA ASP A 235 -10.15 -9.90 -12.01
C ASP A 235 -10.24 -11.31 -11.41
N THR A 236 -11.41 -11.94 -11.51
CA THR A 236 -11.63 -13.35 -11.93
C THR A 236 -13.10 -13.67 -12.02
#